data_AF-A0A7W6F8D6-F1
#
_entry.id   AF-A0A7W6F8D6-F1
#
_cell.length_a   1.000
_cell.length_b   1.000
_cell.length_c   1.000
_cell.angle_alpha   90.00
_cell.angle_beta   90.00
_cell.angle_gamma   90.00
#
_symmetry.space_group_name_H-M   'P 1'
#
loop_
_entity.id
_entity.type
_entity.pdbx_description
1 polymer ?
#
loop_
_entity_poly.entity_id
_entity_poly.type
_entity_poly.pdbx_seq_one_letter_code
_entity_poly.pdbx_strand_id
1 'polypeptide(L)' 'MTETNWTLETVQQLRTLAREGVPVPVISMRLKRPIEAVAAKLAELGITPAVSV' A
#
# COMPACT_ATOMS: atom_id res chain seq x y z
N MET A 1 9.89 16.94 8.44
CA MET A 1 8.51 16.45 8.59
C MET A 1 8.21 15.66 7.32
N THR A 2 8.24 14.32 7.39
CA THR A 2 8.11 13.44 6.23
C THR A 2 6.65 13.31 5.86
N GLU A 3 6.15 14.29 5.10
CA GLU A 3 4.83 14.30 4.49
C GLU A 3 4.71 13.14 3.49
N THR A 4 4.35 11.98 4.01
CA THR A 4 3.81 10.90 3.21
C THR A 4 2.37 11.31 2.86
N ASN A 5 2.22 12.34 2.02
CA ASN A 5 0.94 12.89 1.56
C ASN A 5 0.20 11.80 0.78
N TRP A 6 -0.52 10.93 1.48
CA TRP A 6 -1.37 9.91 0.90
C TRP A 6 -2.59 10.59 0.31
N THR A 7 -2.51 10.95 -0.97
CA THR A 7 -3.65 11.47 -1.71
C THR A 7 -4.71 10.37 -1.86
N LEU A 8 -5.96 10.79 -1.99
CA LEU A 8 -7.08 9.86 -2.26
C LEU A 8 -6.80 8.96 -3.45
N GLU A 9 -6.14 9.47 -4.49
CA GLU A 9 -5.72 8.67 -5.66
C GLU A 9 -4.69 7.60 -5.28
N THR A 10 -3.67 7.96 -4.51
CA THR A 10 -2.64 7.01 -4.05
C THR A 10 -3.27 5.92 -3.17
N VAL A 11 -4.17 6.28 -2.27
CA VAL A 11 -4.88 5.34 -1.39
C VAL A 11 -5.81 4.42 -2.18
N GLN A 12 -6.50 4.95 -3.21
CA GLN A 12 -7.31 4.14 -4.10
C GLN A 12 -6.46 3.16 -4.90
N GLN A 13 -5.33 3.60 -5.47
CA GLN A 13 -4.41 2.72 -6.18
C GLN A 13 -3.83 1.64 -5.25
N LEU A 14 -3.40 2.02 -4.05
CA LEU A 14 -2.93 1.09 -3.01
C LEU A 14 -3.99 0.02 -2.73
N ARG A 15 -5.23 0.44 -2.48
CA ARG A 15 -6.35 -0.45 -2.15
C ARG A 15 -6.74 -1.35 -3.32
N THR A 16 -6.76 -0.83 -4.54
CA THR A 16 -7.01 -1.62 -5.75
C THR A 16 -5.95 -2.70 -5.89
N LEU A 17 -4.66 -2.32 -5.86
CA LEU A 17 -3.56 -3.26 -6.02
C LEU A 17 -3.58 -4.33 -4.92
N ALA A 18 -3.81 -3.95 -3.66
CA ALA A 18 -3.90 -4.92 -2.56
C ALA A 18 -5.13 -5.84 -2.69
N ARG A 19 -6.26 -5.34 -3.19
CA ARG A 19 -7.46 -6.15 -3.47
C ARG A 19 -7.25 -7.10 -4.65
N GLU A 20 -6.42 -6.72 -5.62
CA GLU A 20 -6.00 -7.61 -6.71
C GLU A 20 -4.99 -8.68 -6.24
N GLY A 21 -4.58 -8.67 -4.97
CA GLY A 21 -3.58 -9.60 -4.43
C GLY A 21 -2.15 -9.25 -4.85
N VAL A 22 -1.91 -8.01 -5.29
CA VAL A 22 -0.57 -7.54 -5.66
C VAL A 22 0.30 -7.47 -4.39
N PRO A 23 1.50 -8.06 -4.39
CA PRO A 23 2.36 -8.05 -3.22
C PRO A 23 2.91 -6.65 -2.93
N VAL A 24 3.06 -6.33 -1.64
CA VAL A 24 3.60 -5.05 -1.12
C VAL A 24 4.86 -4.54 -1.85
N PRO A 25 5.88 -5.36 -2.20
CA PRO A 25 7.03 -4.90 -2.99
C PRO A 25 6.66 -4.34 -4.38
N VAL A 26 5.66 -4.93 -5.05
CA VAL A 26 5.19 -4.45 -6.36
C VAL A 26 4.38 -3.17 -6.19
N ILE A 27 3.55 -3.07 -5.15
CA ILE A 27 2.80 -1.85 -4.82
C ILE A 27 3.75 -0.69 -4.51
N SER A 28 4.77 -0.95 -3.69
CA SER A 28 5.87 -0.02 -3.38
C SER A 28 6.53 0.49 -4.66
N MET A 29 6.84 -0.41 -5.59
CA MET A 29 7.42 -0.05 -6.88
C MET A 29 6.50 0.84 -7.72
N ARG A 30 5.18 0.56 -7.74
CA ARG A 30 4.18 1.32 -8.50
C ARG A 30 3.95 2.71 -7.93
N LEU A 31 3.84 2.82 -6.62
CA LEU A 31 3.60 4.08 -5.92
C LEU A 31 4.90 4.87 -5.67
N LYS A 32 6.06 4.27 -5.95
CA LYS A 32 7.39 4.79 -5.58
C LYS A 32 7.47 5.16 -4.10
N ARG A 33 6.80 4.37 -3.25
CA ARG A 33 6.73 4.56 -1.80
C ARG A 33 7.38 3.39 -1.09
N PRO A 34 8.04 3.61 0.05
CA PRO A 34 8.70 2.52 0.77
C PRO A 34 7.69 1.44 1.18
N ILE A 35 8.14 0.19 1.12
CA ILE A 35 7.37 -1.02 1.47
C ILE A 35 6.79 -0.88 2.89
N GLU A 36 7.56 -0.35 3.84
CA GLU A 36 7.10 -0.11 5.21
C GLU A 36 5.92 0.87 5.27
N ALA A 37 5.96 1.98 4.52
CA ALA A 37 4.85 2.93 4.49
C ALA A 37 3.62 2.34 3.78
N VAL A 38 3.82 1.55 2.73
CA VAL A 38 2.76 0.83 2.01
C VAL A 38 2.10 -0.21 2.93
N ALA A 39 2.89 -1.02 3.63
CA ALA A 39 2.42 -2.02 4.58
C ALA A 39 1.70 -1.38 5.77
N ALA A 40 2.28 -0.32 6.36
CA ALA A 40 1.65 0.44 7.42
C ALA A 40 0.32 1.03 6.95
N LYS A 41 0.27 1.65 5.76
CA LYS A 41 -0.98 2.21 5.22
C LYS A 41 -2.03 1.14 4.94
N LEU A 42 -1.62 -0.01 4.44
CA LEU A 42 -2.52 -1.15 4.23
C LEU A 42 -3.11 -1.65 5.55
N ALA A 43 -2.26 -1.81 6.58
CA ALA A 43 -2.68 -2.18 7.92
C ALA A 43 -3.64 -1.15 8.54
N GLU A 44 -3.34 0.15 8.43
CA GLU A 44 -4.18 1.26 8.88
C GLU A 44 -5.56 1.29 8.18
N LEU A 45 -5.62 0.86 6.92
CA LEU A 45 -6.87 0.77 6.15
C LEU A 45 -7.64 -0.53 6.41
N GLY A 46 -7.11 -1.44 7.24
CA GLY A 46 -7.68 -2.77 7.46
C GLY A 46 -7.58 -3.70 6.25
N ILE A 47 -6.73 -3.36 5.27
CA ILE A 47 -6.47 -4.17 4.10
C ILE A 47 -5.27 -5.06 4.45
N THR A 48 -5.53 -6.27 4.91
CA THR A 48 -4.47 -7.26 5.09
C THR A 48 -4.03 -7.72 3.70
N PRO A 49 -2.82 -7.34 3.19
CA PRO A 49 -2.29 -8.04 2.03
C PRO A 49 -2.24 -9.52 2.41
N ALA A 50 -2.62 -10.42 1.50
CA ALA A 50 -2.58 -11.84 1.74
C ALA A 50 -1.16 -12.22 2.18
N VAL A 51 -0.97 -12.33 3.51
CA VAL A 51 0.17 -13.00 4.09
C VAL A 51 -0.12 -14.46 3.77
N SER A 52 0.43 -14.92 2.64
CA SER A 52 0.52 -16.35 2.38
C SER A 52 1.36 -16.94 3.51
N VAL A 53 0.67 -17.55 4.47
CA VAL A 53 1.21 -18.48 5.46
C VAL A 53 1.71 -19.74 4.75
#